data_AF-A0A2V6CB53-F1
#
_entry.id   AF-A0A2V6CB53-F1
#
_cell.length_a   1.000
_cell.length_b   1.000
_cell.length_c   1.000
_cell.angle_alpha   90.00
_cell.angle_beta   90.00
_cell.angle_gamma   90.00
#
_symmetry.space_group_name_H-M   'P 1'
#
loop_
_entity.id
_entity.type
_entity.pdbx_description
1 polymer ?
#
loop_
_entity_poly.entity_id
_entity_poly.type
_entity_poly.pdbx_seq_one_letter_code
_entity_poly.pdbx_strand_id
1 'polypeptide(L)' 'MLCDFCGQNAATVHITRQMAGKENPVHFYEACSKAEGKGDRSGFSLIKLLESRCKLGQSGG' A
#
# COMPACT_ATOMS: atom_id res chain seq x y z
N MET A 1 6.45 19.57 9.75
CA MET A 1 5.22 18.76 9.85
C MET A 1 5.60 17.44 10.53
N LEU A 2 4.89 17.05 11.58
CA LEU A 2 5.22 15.83 12.34
C LEU A 2 4.66 14.59 11.63
N CYS A 3 5.21 13.43 11.94
CA CYS A 3 4.70 12.16 11.44
C CYS A 3 3.28 11.91 11.98
N ASP A 4 2.32 11.68 11.09
CA ASP A 4 0.92 11.39 11.40
C ASP A 4 0.73 10.05 12.13
N PHE A 5 1.73 9.16 12.10
CA PHE A 5 1.69 7.87 12.80
C PHE A 5 2.20 7.94 14.24
N CYS A 6 3.39 8.52 14.47
CA CYS A 6 3.98 8.56 15.81
C CYS A 6 3.83 9.91 16.51
N GLY A 7 3.50 10.99 15.79
CA GLY A 7 3.37 12.35 16.33
C GLY A 7 4.66 12.96 16.92
N GLN A 8 5.77 12.24 16.90
CA GLN A 8 6.99 12.61 17.63
C GLN A 8 8.11 13.07 16.70
N ASN A 9 8.33 12.33 15.61
CA ASN A 9 9.40 12.60 14.66
C ASN A 9 8.91 13.50 13.53
N ALA A 10 9.82 14.31 12.97
CA ALA A 10 9.53 15.04 11.74
C ALA A 10 9.19 14.04 10.62
N ALA A 11 8.12 14.32 9.87
CA ALA A 11 7.78 13.52 8.71
C ALA A 11 8.84 13.70 7.63
N THR A 12 9.31 12.59 7.07
CA THR A 12 10.28 12.55 5.97
C THR A 12 9.70 11.87 4.72
N VAL A 13 8.52 11.28 4.84
CA VAL A 13 7.79 10.56 3.79
C VAL A 13 6.41 11.21 3.65
N HIS A 14 5.99 11.54 2.43
CA HIS A 14 4.70 12.16 2.16
C HIS A 14 3.98 11.34 1.08
N ILE A 15 2.78 10.87 1.37
CA ILE A 15 2.00 9.97 0.51
C ILE A 15 0.61 10.56 0.37
N THR A 16 0.04 10.53 -0.83
CA THR A 16 -1.38 10.86 -1.02
C THR A 16 -2.17 9.57 -1.15
N ARG A 17 -3.11 9.35 -0.23
CA ARG A 17 -4.02 8.20 -0.28
C ARG A 17 -5.31 8.59 -0.96
N GLN A 18 -5.71 7.81 -1.94
CA GLN A 18 -7.07 7.87 -2.46
C GLN A 18 -7.97 7.03 -1.53
N MET A 19 -8.83 7.69 -0.76
CA MET A 19 -9.85 7.04 0.07
C MET A 19 -11.21 7.61 -0.31
N ALA A 20 -12.16 6.74 -0.68
CA ALA A 20 -13.51 7.11 -1.13
C ALA A 20 -13.52 8.15 -2.29
N GLY A 21 -12.61 8.00 -3.26
CA GLY A 21 -12.48 8.91 -4.40
C GLY A 21 -11.94 10.30 -4.03
N LYS A 22 -11.45 10.48 -2.80
CA LYS A 22 -10.86 11.72 -2.31
C LYS A 22 -9.38 11.53 -2.02
N GLU A 23 -8.60 12.55 -2.34
CA GLU A 23 -7.19 12.61 -2.01
C GLU A 23 -7.02 13.00 -0.55
N ASN A 24 -6.27 12.19 0.19
CA ASN A 24 -5.95 12.38 1.60
C ASN A 24 -4.43 12.37 1.74
N PRO A 25 -3.78 13.53 1.87
CA PRO A 25 -2.35 13.58 2.13
C PRO A 25 -2.06 13.03 3.55
N VAL A 26 -1.04 12.18 3.64
CA VAL A 26 -0.53 11.60 4.89
C VAL A 26 1.00 11.69 4.91
N HIS A 27 1.55 11.86 6.10
CA HIS A 27 2.95 12.22 6.32
C HIS A 27 3.56 11.31 7.38
N PHE A 28 4.58 10.55 7.00
CA PHE A 28 5.22 9.57 7.86
C PHE A 28 6.68 9.91 8.13
N TYR A 29 7.15 9.55 9.31
CA TYR A 29 8.57 9.37 9.57
C TYR A 29 9.02 8.05 8.94
N GLU A 30 10.25 7.99 8.44
CA GLU A 30 10.75 6.86 7.66
C GLU A 30 10.52 5.50 8.33
N ALA A 31 10.85 5.36 9.61
CA ALA A 31 10.65 4.11 10.34
C ALA A 31 9.15 3.77 10.48
N CYS A 32 8.30 4.79 10.65
CA CYS A 32 6.85 4.62 10.76
C CYS A 32 6.23 4.21 9.43
N SER A 33 6.70 4.75 8.30
CA SER A 33 6.24 4.35 6.96
C SER A 33 6.54 2.86 6.70
N LYS A 34 7.73 2.40 7.09
CA LYS A 34 8.11 0.98 6.98
C LYS A 34 7.30 0.08 7.92
N ALA A 35 6.93 0.56 9.11
CA ALA A 35 6.11 -0.19 10.05
C ALA A 35 4.64 -0.28 9.60
N GLU A 36 4.10 0.82 9.08
CA GLU A 36 2.75 0.89 8.56
C GLU A 36 2.59 -0.01 7.33
N GLY A 37 3.56 0.03 6.40
CA GLY A 37 3.63 -0.88 5.25
C GLY A 37 3.91 -2.36 5.61
N LYS A 38 4.33 -2.67 6.85
CA LYS A 38 4.51 -4.05 7.34
C LYS A 38 3.25 -4.62 8.03
N GLY A 39 2.36 -3.75 8.50
CA GLY A 39 1.05 -4.13 9.03
C GLY A 39 0.13 -4.66 7.94
N ASP A 40 0.34 -4.18 6.71
CA ASP A 40 -0.22 -4.81 5.53
C ASP A 40 0.56 -6.08 5.18
N ARG A 41 0.23 -7.18 5.85
CA ARG A 41 0.69 -8.53 5.45
C ARG A 41 0.21 -8.91 4.05
N SER A 42 -0.63 -8.08 3.43
CA SER A 42 -0.83 -8.08 2.00
C SER A 42 0.07 -7.01 1.37
N GLY A 43 1.30 -7.40 1.05
CA GLY A 43 1.86 -6.95 -0.22
C GLY A 43 0.91 -7.45 -1.33
N PHE A 44 -0.18 -6.71 -1.56
CA PHE A 44 -1.31 -7.12 -2.38
C PHE A 44 -1.04 -6.66 -3.81
N SER A 45 -0.76 -7.64 -4.66
CA SER A 45 -0.71 -7.41 -6.07
C SER A 45 -2.04 -7.85 -6.67
N LEU A 46 -2.80 -6.89 -7.20
CA LEU A 46 -3.98 -7.19 -8.01
C LEU A 46 -3.60 -8.07 -9.22
N ILE A 47 -2.35 -8.00 -9.66
CA ILE A 47 -1.75 -8.89 -10.67
C ILE A 47 -1.49 -10.29 -10.10
N LYS A 48 -0.99 -10.37 -8.84
CA LYS A 48 -0.62 -11.63 -8.15
C LYS A 48 -1.67 -12.69 -8.27
N LEU A 49 -2.93 -12.37 -8.43
CA LEU A 49 -3.90 -13.44 -8.58
C LEU A 49 -5.01 -13.20 -9.58
N LEU A 50 -4.83 -12.24 -10.48
CA LEU A 50 -5.52 -12.29 -11.76
C LEU A 50 -4.80 -13.22 -12.75
N GLU A 51 -3.49 -13.38 -12.62
CA GLU A 51 -2.73 -14.36 -13.42
C GLU A 51 -2.90 -15.79 -12.91
N SER A 52 -3.17 -15.98 -11.61
CA SER A 52 -3.59 -17.30 -11.10
C SER A 52 -5.06 -17.60 -11.41
N ARG A 53 -5.84 -16.57 -11.73
CA ARG A 53 -7.20 -16.69 -12.23
C ARG A 53 -7.12 -17.25 -13.64
N CYS A 54 -7.09 -18.58 -13.71
CA CYS A 54 -7.92 -19.34 -14.65
C CYS A 54 -7.73 -19.00 -16.14
N LYS A 55 -6.89 -19.76 -16.88
CA LYS A 55 -7.20 -20.31 -18.24
C LYS A 55 -6.05 -21.00 -19.02
N LEU A 56 -5.06 -21.60 -18.37
CA LEU A 56 -4.19 -22.60 -19.00
C LEU A 56 -4.90 -23.95 -19.32
N GLY A 57 -6.23 -24.01 -19.20
CA GLY A 57 -7.07 -25.13 -19.62
C GLY A 57 -8.06 -24.70 -20.72
N GLN A 58 -7.58 -24.59 -21.95
CA GLN A 58 -8.32 -24.79 -23.22
C GLN A 58 -7.31 -24.67 -24.38
N SER A 59 -6.25 -25.48 -24.30
CA SER A 59 -5.40 -25.83 -25.43
C SER A 59 -5.91 -27.16 -25.98
N GLY A 60 -6.31 -27.16 -27.26
CA GLY A 60 -6.41 -28.37 -28.10
C GLY A 60 -7.60 -29.29 -27.86
N GLY A 61 -8.38 -29.52 -28.93
CA GLY A 61 -9.45 -30.52 -29.02
C GLY A 61 -10.43 -30.19 -30.12
#